data_AF-A0A240EQ03-F1
#
_entry.id   AF-A0A240EQ03-F1
#
_cell.length_a   1.000
_cell.length_b   1.000
_cell.length_c   1.000
_cell.angle_alpha   90.00
_cell.angle_beta   90.00
_cell.angle_gamma   90.00
#
_symmetry.space_group_name_H-M   'P 1'
#
loop_
_entity.id
_entity.type
_entity.pdbx_description
1 polymer ?
#
loop_
_entity_poly.entity_id
_entity_poly.type
_entity_poly.pdbx_seq_one_letter_code
_entity_poly.pdbx_strand_id
1 'polypeptide(L)'
;MATELLKTHKCVGKNNTPYIDKYLPQESFVLFDTYKLKDSEVVWINKELIQEYEIDLDENAIKSELIENFSYVSKGYAKKTRIVTSDKKSFMADQYGSRHEICNGGSARCGLNGYFQIKGIGRNPLVAANMSESHSHGKLFIDEAISEAIWGEICHKHLPYGAIRTLAIIKTNIKHKFGYLDDAPDKHCALAIREVSVRPAHFERCTFFWPEESYSFLRDNDANRVRKAVPYLPSLLLGDKKNASIGDALNIMVDRLACQIAASRVKGIPHGSLTSSNISVDGRFLDFGTITAVPDFGNYVLANGVGAVWDDHELIESWLINFIDTLNHYSRGGLTLSQIRDYSSEFSRLLDEYENKFLLFELGIEEHSKSNIDKAILLKEHLKSEERRFITRFNDQEFRQNILFEAEALGLEVKSVGFPLRKAKYSSFTMLQGYLNTKYDYQSVSQLINSYLS
;
A
#
# COMPACT_ATOMS: atom_id res chain seq x y z
N MET A 1 -24.27 13.20 -9.81
CA MET A 1 -23.33 12.87 -8.72
C MET A 1 -22.07 12.19 -9.24
N ALA A 2 -22.18 11.26 -10.19
CA ALA A 2 -21.06 10.52 -10.84
C ALA A 2 -19.85 11.36 -11.31
N THR A 3 -20.06 12.50 -11.99
CA THR A 3 -18.95 13.35 -12.51
C THR A 3 -18.16 14.07 -11.42
N GLU A 4 -18.73 14.28 -10.23
CA GLU A 4 -18.04 15.01 -9.15
C GLU A 4 -16.87 14.22 -8.56
N LEU A 5 -16.89 12.89 -8.63
CA LEU A 5 -15.82 12.04 -8.08
C LEU A 5 -14.49 12.21 -8.83
N LEU A 6 -14.54 12.52 -10.13
CA LEU A 6 -13.35 12.74 -10.96
C LEU A 6 -12.89 14.21 -11.00
N LYS A 7 -13.58 15.12 -10.31
CA LYS A 7 -13.21 16.55 -10.33
C LYS A 7 -12.06 16.85 -9.39
N THR A 8 -11.15 17.69 -9.87
CA THR A 8 -10.15 18.38 -9.03
C THR A 8 -10.37 19.88 -9.07
N HIS A 9 -10.04 20.54 -7.96
CA HIS A 9 -10.39 21.94 -7.72
C HIS A 9 -9.15 22.83 -7.84
N LYS A 10 -9.35 24.08 -8.29
CA LYS A 10 -8.29 25.09 -8.34
C LYS A 10 -7.66 25.33 -6.97
N CYS A 11 -8.50 25.42 -5.94
CA CYS A 11 -8.10 25.53 -4.54
C CYS A 11 -8.67 24.34 -3.77
N VAL A 12 -7.79 23.45 -3.32
CA VAL A 12 -8.14 22.27 -2.53
C VAL A 12 -8.43 22.66 -1.07
N GLY A 13 -9.42 22.04 -0.44
CA GLY A 13 -9.77 22.27 0.96
C GLY A 13 -10.91 21.38 1.44
N LYS A 14 -11.26 21.48 2.72
CA LYS A 14 -12.23 20.57 3.38
C LYS A 14 -13.61 20.48 2.72
N ASN A 15 -14.05 21.54 2.04
CA ASN A 15 -15.37 21.57 1.40
C ASN A 15 -15.42 20.78 0.09
N ASN A 16 -14.27 20.43 -0.49
CA ASN A 16 -14.20 19.80 -1.80
C ASN A 16 -13.26 18.58 -1.84
N THR A 17 -12.63 18.26 -0.72
CA THR A 17 -11.76 17.11 -0.55
C THR A 17 -12.21 16.39 0.72
N PRO A 18 -13.09 15.37 0.58
CA PRO A 18 -13.79 14.74 1.70
C PRO A 18 -12.90 14.11 2.76
N TYR A 19 -11.60 13.97 2.47
CA TYR A 19 -10.64 13.36 3.38
C TYR A 19 -10.27 14.26 4.57
N ILE A 20 -10.30 15.58 4.35
CA ILE A 20 -9.86 16.60 5.30
C ILE A 20 -10.96 16.83 6.33
N ASP A 21 -10.59 16.85 7.62
CA ASP A 21 -11.45 16.99 8.79
C ASP A 21 -12.51 15.88 8.96
N LYS A 22 -12.55 14.90 8.05
CA LYS A 22 -13.36 13.68 8.18
C LYS A 22 -12.52 12.47 8.60
N TYR A 23 -11.37 12.26 7.94
CA TYR A 23 -10.50 11.11 8.21
C TYR A 23 -9.21 11.52 8.93
N LEU A 24 -8.70 12.72 8.65
CA LEU A 24 -7.54 13.31 9.30
C LEU A 24 -7.73 14.83 9.44
N PRO A 25 -7.11 15.47 10.44
CA PRO A 25 -7.19 16.92 10.61
C PRO A 25 -6.45 17.65 9.48
N GLN A 26 -6.82 18.91 9.23
CA GLN A 26 -6.13 19.76 8.26
C GLN A 26 -4.60 19.82 8.47
N GLU A 27 -4.10 19.76 9.70
CA GLU A 27 -2.66 19.76 10.00
C GLU A 27 -1.91 18.55 9.45
N SER A 28 -2.62 17.46 9.13
CA SER A 28 -2.03 16.30 8.46
C SER A 28 -1.79 16.54 6.97
N PHE A 29 -2.01 17.74 6.45
CA PHE A 29 -1.85 18.06 5.04
C PHE A 29 -1.02 19.32 4.82
N VAL A 30 -0.22 19.32 3.77
CA VAL A 30 0.52 20.51 3.31
C VAL A 30 0.16 20.81 1.85
N LEU A 31 -0.14 22.07 1.57
CA LEU A 31 -0.47 22.54 0.23
C LEU A 31 0.79 22.68 -0.63
N PHE A 32 0.66 22.35 -1.90
CA PHE A 32 1.66 22.67 -2.91
C PHE A 32 1.01 22.91 -4.27
N ASP A 33 1.74 23.64 -5.11
CA ASP A 33 1.26 24.03 -6.43
C ASP A 33 1.61 22.99 -7.49
N THR A 34 0.63 22.73 -8.35
CA THR A 34 0.78 21.88 -9.52
C THR A 34 0.29 22.59 -10.76
N TYR A 35 0.77 22.12 -11.91
CA TYR A 35 0.52 22.72 -13.21
C TYR A 35 0.13 21.65 -14.19
N LYS A 36 -0.78 22.01 -15.09
CA LYS A 36 -1.27 21.10 -16.12
C LYS A 36 -0.11 20.64 -17.02
N LEU A 37 -0.03 19.33 -17.21
CA LEU A 37 0.93 18.68 -18.09
C LEU A 37 0.30 18.48 -19.47
N LYS A 38 1.04 18.85 -20.52
CA LYS A 38 0.66 18.61 -21.92
C LYS A 38 1.01 17.20 -22.37
N ASP A 39 0.33 16.73 -23.40
CA ASP A 39 0.53 15.46 -24.13
C ASP A 39 0.72 14.23 -23.21
N SER A 40 -0.06 14.19 -22.14
CA SER A 40 -0.28 13.00 -21.32
C SER A 40 -1.38 12.13 -21.93
N GLU A 41 -1.34 10.82 -21.69
CA GLU A 41 -2.30 9.87 -22.24
C GLU A 41 -2.78 8.89 -21.16
N VAL A 42 -4.09 8.58 -21.14
CA VAL A 42 -4.62 7.52 -20.28
C VAL A 42 -4.26 6.18 -20.91
N VAL A 43 -3.53 5.34 -20.18
CA VAL A 43 -3.09 4.01 -20.66
C VAL A 43 -3.83 2.88 -19.96
N TRP A 44 -4.59 3.15 -18.91
CA TRP A 44 -5.43 2.15 -18.27
C TRP A 44 -6.50 2.79 -17.39
N ILE A 45 -7.65 2.13 -17.29
CA ILE A 45 -8.72 2.43 -16.34
C ILE A 45 -9.20 1.12 -15.69
N ASN A 46 -9.52 1.19 -14.42
CA ASN A 46 -10.14 0.10 -13.68
C ASN A 46 -11.65 0.14 -13.87
N LYS A 47 -12.16 -0.67 -14.80
CA LYS A 47 -13.59 -0.66 -15.14
C LYS A 47 -14.48 -1.12 -13.98
N GLU A 48 -14.00 -2.09 -13.19
CA GLU A 48 -14.72 -2.61 -12.03
C GLU A 48 -14.81 -1.54 -10.93
N LEU A 49 -13.70 -0.87 -10.62
CA LEU A 49 -13.69 0.22 -9.63
C LEU A 49 -14.54 1.43 -10.08
N ILE A 50 -14.48 1.79 -11.38
CA ILE A 50 -15.34 2.84 -11.96
C ILE A 50 -16.82 2.53 -11.75
N GLN A 51 -17.22 1.26 -11.90
CA GLN A 51 -18.58 0.80 -11.66
C GLN A 51 -18.95 0.82 -10.18
N GLU A 52 -18.05 0.38 -9.29
CA GLU A 52 -18.25 0.42 -7.83
C GLU A 52 -18.43 1.85 -7.29
N TYR A 53 -17.75 2.82 -7.89
CA TYR A 53 -17.94 4.25 -7.59
C TYR A 53 -19.16 4.86 -8.30
N GLU A 54 -19.93 4.08 -9.03
CA GLU A 54 -21.11 4.52 -9.78
C GLU A 54 -20.80 5.69 -10.74
N ILE A 55 -19.61 5.67 -11.35
CA ILE A 55 -19.20 6.68 -12.34
C ILE A 55 -19.82 6.32 -13.70
N ASP A 56 -21.04 6.82 -13.93
CA ASP A 56 -21.82 6.61 -15.15
C ASP A 56 -21.38 7.56 -16.28
N LEU A 57 -20.25 7.24 -16.91
CA LEU A 57 -19.70 7.91 -18.08
C LEU A 57 -19.18 6.86 -19.06
N ASP A 58 -19.23 7.16 -20.36
CA ASP A 58 -18.55 6.32 -21.34
C ASP A 58 -17.02 6.42 -21.19
N GLU A 59 -16.32 5.42 -21.73
CA GLU A 59 -14.86 5.31 -21.59
C GLU A 59 -14.09 6.54 -22.12
N ASN A 60 -14.57 7.19 -23.19
CA ASN A 60 -13.90 8.37 -23.74
C ASN A 60 -14.14 9.62 -22.90
N ALA A 61 -15.34 9.76 -22.34
CA ALA A 61 -15.64 10.79 -21.36
C ALA A 61 -14.80 10.63 -20.09
N ILE A 62 -14.67 9.40 -19.55
CA ILE A 62 -13.81 9.10 -18.39
C ILE A 62 -12.36 9.49 -18.70
N LYS A 63 -11.83 9.07 -19.85
CA LYS A 63 -10.44 9.41 -20.24
C LYS A 63 -10.23 10.92 -20.30
N SER A 64 -11.21 11.64 -20.83
CA SER A 64 -11.18 13.10 -20.94
C SER A 64 -11.22 13.77 -19.55
N GLU A 65 -12.09 13.33 -18.64
CA GLU A 65 -12.14 13.80 -17.25
C GLU A 65 -10.84 13.49 -16.49
N LEU A 66 -10.24 12.32 -16.72
CA LEU A 66 -8.96 11.94 -16.10
C LEU A 66 -7.81 12.85 -16.53
N ILE A 67 -7.67 13.11 -17.83
CA ILE A 67 -6.67 14.08 -18.32
C ILE A 67 -7.01 15.49 -17.82
N GLU A 68 -8.28 15.85 -17.79
CA GLU A 68 -8.69 17.19 -17.40
C GLU A 68 -8.39 17.50 -15.94
N ASN A 69 -8.59 16.51 -15.06
CA ASN A 69 -8.51 16.72 -13.62
C ASN A 69 -7.22 16.21 -12.99
N PHE A 70 -6.57 15.19 -13.56
CA PHE A 70 -5.43 14.52 -12.91
C PHE A 70 -4.11 14.61 -13.67
N SER A 71 -4.08 15.21 -14.87
CA SER A 71 -2.80 15.48 -15.56
C SER A 71 -2.10 16.74 -15.04
N TYR A 72 -1.82 16.78 -13.73
CA TYR A 72 -1.13 17.89 -13.07
C TYR A 72 0.15 17.39 -12.42
N VAL A 73 1.20 18.21 -12.46
CA VAL A 73 2.51 17.88 -11.88
C VAL A 73 3.13 19.08 -11.17
N SER A 74 4.00 18.81 -10.20
CA SER A 74 4.67 19.86 -9.45
C SER A 74 5.75 20.59 -10.27
N LYS A 75 6.19 21.74 -9.75
CA LYS A 75 7.25 22.53 -10.37
C LYS A 75 8.53 21.69 -10.52
N GLY A 76 9.14 21.74 -11.71
CA GLY A 76 10.38 21.01 -12.00
C GLY A 76 10.18 19.56 -12.49
N TYR A 77 8.94 19.09 -12.58
CA TYR A 77 8.66 17.74 -13.11
C TYR A 77 9.10 17.56 -14.57
N ALA A 78 8.83 18.58 -15.42
CA ALA A 78 9.08 18.57 -16.86
C ALA A 78 9.70 19.88 -17.34
N LYS A 79 10.16 19.89 -18.61
CA LYS A 79 10.54 21.13 -19.31
C LYS A 79 9.34 22.06 -19.45
N LYS A 80 9.55 23.38 -19.39
CA LYS A 80 8.49 24.40 -19.45
C LYS A 80 7.57 24.26 -20.68
N THR A 81 8.09 23.78 -21.82
CA THR A 81 7.29 23.55 -23.04
C THR A 81 6.15 22.56 -22.85
N ARG A 82 6.29 21.62 -21.90
CA ARG A 82 5.30 20.61 -21.52
C ARG A 82 4.32 21.06 -20.45
N ILE A 83 4.50 22.25 -19.87
CA ILE A 83 3.70 22.73 -18.74
C ILE A 83 2.85 23.92 -19.18
N VAL A 84 1.55 23.91 -18.87
CA VAL A 84 0.68 25.09 -19.03
C VAL A 84 0.72 25.88 -17.73
N THR A 85 1.64 26.84 -17.62
CA THR A 85 1.85 27.57 -16.36
C THR A 85 0.67 28.43 -15.91
N SER A 86 -0.24 28.79 -16.83
CA SER A 86 -1.48 29.51 -16.51
C SER A 86 -2.57 28.61 -15.94
N ASP A 87 -2.49 27.29 -16.16
CA ASP A 87 -3.42 26.29 -15.63
C ASP A 87 -2.79 25.63 -14.41
N LYS A 88 -3.13 26.20 -13.25
CA LYS A 88 -2.57 25.89 -11.95
C LYS A 88 -3.69 25.41 -11.02
N LYS A 89 -3.43 24.32 -10.31
CA LYS A 89 -4.24 23.81 -9.21
C LYS A 89 -3.37 23.64 -7.96
N SER A 90 -3.96 23.73 -6.78
CA SER A 90 -3.29 23.34 -5.54
C SER A 90 -3.66 21.90 -5.18
N PHE A 91 -2.68 21.13 -4.72
CA PHE A 91 -2.85 19.78 -4.21
C PHE A 91 -2.34 19.70 -2.77
N MET A 92 -2.77 18.68 -2.03
CA MET A 92 -2.31 18.43 -0.66
C MET A 92 -1.46 17.17 -0.59
N ALA A 93 -0.33 17.24 0.09
CA ALA A 93 0.44 16.06 0.48
C ALA A 93 0.10 15.72 1.93
N ASP A 94 -0.24 14.46 2.21
CA ASP A 94 -0.49 13.94 3.55
C ASP A 94 0.83 13.70 4.30
N GLN A 95 0.91 14.29 5.50
CA GLN A 95 2.01 14.17 6.44
C GLN A 95 1.82 12.95 7.33
N TYR A 96 2.88 12.15 7.47
CA TYR A 96 2.92 11.02 8.39
C TYR A 96 4.33 10.76 8.90
N GLY A 97 4.41 10.04 10.01
CA GLY A 97 5.64 9.70 10.70
C GLY A 97 6.48 8.64 10.01
N SER A 98 7.72 8.57 10.44
CA SER A 98 8.65 7.48 10.17
C SER A 98 9.70 7.49 11.28
N ARG A 99 10.18 6.30 11.64
CA ARG A 99 11.22 6.10 12.64
C ARG A 99 12.62 5.90 12.04
N HIS A 100 12.69 5.81 10.73
CA HIS A 100 13.96 5.65 10.02
C HIS A 100 14.74 6.97 10.03
N GLU A 101 16.04 6.91 10.30
CA GLU A 101 16.93 8.08 10.40
C GLU A 101 16.97 8.93 9.12
N ILE A 102 16.70 8.31 7.96
CA ILE A 102 16.56 8.98 6.68
C ILE A 102 15.14 8.74 6.18
N CYS A 103 14.30 9.76 6.26
CA CYS A 103 12.91 9.64 5.83
C CYS A 103 12.31 10.95 5.30
N ASN A 104 11.33 10.79 4.41
CA ASN A 104 10.43 11.84 3.98
C ASN A 104 9.37 12.14 5.05
N GLY A 105 8.82 13.36 5.03
CA GLY A 105 7.80 13.82 6.00
C GLY A 105 6.38 13.28 5.76
N GLY A 106 6.24 12.25 4.92
CA GLY A 106 4.97 11.69 4.49
C GLY A 106 4.97 11.37 2.99
N SER A 107 3.84 11.61 2.33
CA SER A 107 3.62 11.32 0.91
C SER A 107 4.42 12.26 -0.02
N ALA A 108 5.74 12.10 -0.10
CA ALA A 108 6.65 13.01 -0.82
C ALA A 108 6.50 13.08 -2.35
N ARG A 109 5.74 12.14 -2.93
CA ARG A 109 5.46 12.07 -4.38
C ARG A 109 3.98 11.93 -4.71
N CYS A 110 3.11 12.26 -3.76
CA CYS A 110 1.67 12.18 -3.97
C CYS A 110 0.98 13.52 -3.78
N GLY A 111 -0.20 13.67 -4.38
CA GLY A 111 -1.04 14.84 -4.24
C GLY A 111 -2.52 14.45 -4.21
N LEU A 112 -3.23 14.90 -3.19
CA LEU A 112 -4.67 14.75 -3.01
C LEU A 112 -5.40 16.02 -3.46
N ASN A 113 -6.47 15.83 -4.25
CA ASN A 113 -7.45 16.86 -4.60
C ASN A 113 -8.75 16.16 -5.00
N GLY A 114 -9.87 16.49 -4.35
CA GLY A 114 -11.12 15.76 -4.58
C GLY A 114 -11.14 14.41 -3.85
N TYR A 115 -11.54 13.36 -4.54
CA TYR A 115 -11.73 12.01 -3.97
C TYR A 115 -10.51 11.10 -4.10
N PHE A 116 -9.61 11.39 -5.04
CA PHE A 116 -8.48 10.51 -5.38
C PHE A 116 -7.13 11.18 -5.15
N GLN A 117 -6.12 10.34 -4.92
CA GLN A 117 -4.72 10.76 -4.82
C GLN A 117 -3.99 10.43 -6.12
N ILE A 118 -3.13 11.35 -6.57
CA ILE A 118 -2.17 11.13 -7.64
C ILE A 118 -0.84 10.69 -7.02
N LYS A 119 -0.32 9.52 -7.39
CA LYS A 119 1.06 9.10 -7.09
C LYS A 119 1.97 9.33 -8.31
N GLY A 120 3.16 9.87 -8.09
CA GLY A 120 4.09 10.27 -9.16
C GLY A 120 3.91 11.71 -9.63
N ILE A 121 3.20 12.54 -8.85
CA ILE A 121 2.87 13.94 -9.21
C ILE A 121 4.08 14.88 -9.27
N GLY A 122 5.25 14.42 -8.83
CA GLY A 122 6.46 15.22 -8.67
C GLY A 122 6.81 15.49 -7.22
N ARG A 123 7.94 16.17 -7.02
CA ARG A 123 8.43 16.60 -5.71
C ARG A 123 7.43 17.53 -5.04
N ASN A 124 7.23 17.36 -3.75
CA ASN A 124 6.39 18.24 -2.93
C ASN A 124 7.12 18.60 -1.61
N PRO A 125 6.51 19.40 -0.72
CA PRO A 125 7.14 19.87 0.52
C PRO A 125 7.61 18.78 1.49
N LEU A 126 7.15 17.53 1.32
CA LEU A 126 7.49 16.40 2.19
C LEU A 126 8.74 15.64 1.76
N VAL A 127 9.37 16.03 0.65
CA VAL A 127 10.69 15.50 0.25
C VAL A 127 11.74 15.99 1.23
N ALA A 128 12.44 15.06 1.88
CA ALA A 128 13.54 15.41 2.77
C ALA A 128 14.80 15.84 1.99
N ALA A 129 15.54 16.81 2.52
CA ALA A 129 16.76 17.32 1.95
C ALA A 129 17.91 16.30 1.96
N ASN A 130 17.87 15.32 2.87
CA ASN A 130 18.86 14.25 3.03
C ASN A 130 18.49 12.94 2.29
N MET A 131 17.43 12.92 1.48
CA MET A 131 17.08 11.74 0.68
C MET A 131 17.98 11.62 -0.57
N SER A 132 18.27 10.38 -0.97
CA SER A 132 18.96 10.12 -2.24
C SER A 132 18.14 10.59 -3.45
N GLU A 133 18.80 10.79 -4.60
CA GLU A 133 18.12 11.23 -5.83
C GLU A 133 17.00 10.26 -6.26
N SER A 134 17.28 8.95 -6.21
CA SER A 134 16.32 7.88 -6.55
C SER A 134 15.05 7.89 -5.68
N HIS A 135 15.13 8.43 -4.45
CA HIS A 135 13.98 8.55 -3.55
C HIS A 135 13.41 9.97 -3.44
N SER A 136 13.93 10.93 -4.20
CA SER A 136 13.57 12.33 -4.10
C SER A 136 13.16 12.98 -5.42
N HIS A 137 13.22 12.30 -6.57
CA HIS A 137 12.82 12.89 -7.86
C HIS A 137 11.30 13.08 -8.03
N GLY A 138 10.48 12.43 -7.19
CA GLY A 138 9.03 12.61 -7.12
C GLY A 138 8.21 12.02 -8.27
N LYS A 139 8.85 11.30 -9.20
CA LYS A 139 8.17 10.62 -10.32
C LYS A 139 7.82 9.19 -9.94
N LEU A 140 6.90 8.60 -10.69
CA LEU A 140 6.57 7.17 -10.65
C LEU A 140 6.87 6.59 -12.03
N PHE A 141 7.60 5.49 -12.09
CA PHE A 141 7.82 4.80 -13.34
C PHE A 141 6.56 4.02 -13.76
N ILE A 142 6.36 3.85 -15.07
CA ILE A 142 5.13 3.24 -15.58
C ILE A 142 5.00 1.76 -15.20
N ASP A 143 6.12 1.04 -15.06
CA ASP A 143 6.17 -0.33 -14.56
C ASP A 143 5.79 -0.42 -13.08
N GLU A 144 6.20 0.56 -12.26
CA GLU A 144 5.70 0.70 -10.89
C GLU A 144 4.19 0.96 -10.87
N ALA A 145 3.68 1.86 -11.71
CA ALA A 145 2.24 2.16 -11.77
C ALA A 145 1.39 0.95 -12.22
N ILE A 146 1.89 0.16 -13.17
CA ILE A 146 1.25 -1.09 -13.60
C ILE A 146 1.28 -2.13 -12.48
N SER A 147 2.40 -2.25 -11.76
CA SER A 147 2.52 -3.15 -10.59
C SER A 147 1.52 -2.78 -9.49
N GLU A 148 1.36 -1.48 -9.20
CA GLU A 148 0.38 -0.98 -8.23
C GLU A 148 -1.06 -1.34 -8.64
N ALA A 149 -1.39 -1.24 -9.93
CA ALA A 149 -2.69 -1.65 -10.44
C ALA A 149 -2.90 -3.18 -10.31
N ILE A 150 -1.95 -3.99 -10.76
CA ILE A 150 -2.09 -5.45 -10.71
C ILE A 150 -2.21 -5.94 -9.26
N TRP A 151 -1.30 -5.53 -8.38
CA TRP A 151 -1.29 -6.00 -7.00
C TRP A 151 -2.41 -5.41 -6.16
N GLY A 152 -2.82 -4.16 -6.44
CA GLY A 152 -4.00 -3.57 -5.82
C GLY A 152 -5.25 -4.43 -6.06
N GLU A 153 -5.46 -4.89 -7.29
CA GLU A 153 -6.62 -5.72 -7.64
C GLU A 153 -6.49 -7.17 -7.15
N ILE A 154 -5.32 -7.80 -7.27
CA ILE A 154 -5.10 -9.15 -6.75
C ILE A 154 -5.33 -9.18 -5.23
N CYS A 155 -4.76 -8.22 -4.50
CA CYS A 155 -4.95 -8.14 -3.06
C CYS A 155 -6.41 -7.83 -2.70
N HIS A 156 -7.07 -6.92 -3.43
CA HIS A 156 -8.49 -6.61 -3.24
C HIS A 156 -9.39 -7.85 -3.37
N LYS A 157 -9.13 -8.68 -4.38
CA LYS A 157 -9.92 -9.89 -4.66
C LYS A 157 -9.64 -11.05 -3.70
N HIS A 158 -8.40 -11.16 -3.22
CA HIS A 158 -7.94 -12.38 -2.54
C HIS A 158 -7.59 -12.23 -1.07
N LEU A 159 -7.44 -11.00 -0.55
CA LEU A 159 -7.12 -10.76 0.86
C LEU A 159 -8.35 -10.28 1.65
N PRO A 160 -8.47 -10.63 2.94
CA PRO A 160 -9.69 -10.40 3.73
C PRO A 160 -10.16 -8.94 3.79
N TYR A 161 -9.22 -8.00 3.86
CA TYR A 161 -9.52 -6.57 3.90
C TYR A 161 -9.21 -5.86 2.58
N GLY A 162 -8.59 -6.56 1.64
CA GLY A 162 -8.29 -6.05 0.30
C GLY A 162 -7.06 -5.14 0.24
N ALA A 163 -7.09 -4.17 -0.67
CA ALA A 163 -5.98 -3.27 -0.94
C ALA A 163 -6.47 -1.90 -1.42
N ILE A 164 -5.56 -0.92 -1.40
CA ILE A 164 -5.78 0.38 -2.03
C ILE A 164 -5.70 0.20 -3.55
N ARG A 165 -6.81 0.49 -4.22
CA ARG A 165 -6.94 0.22 -5.66
C ARG A 165 -6.52 1.43 -6.50
N THR A 166 -5.99 1.13 -7.68
CA THR A 166 -5.70 2.14 -8.71
C THR A 166 -6.92 2.27 -9.62
N LEU A 167 -7.42 3.49 -9.78
CA LEU A 167 -8.52 3.84 -10.67
C LEU A 167 -8.05 3.97 -12.11
N ALA A 168 -6.90 4.60 -12.33
CA ALA A 168 -6.36 4.84 -13.67
C ALA A 168 -4.85 5.07 -13.67
N ILE A 169 -4.24 4.85 -14.83
CA ILE A 169 -2.84 5.19 -15.09
C ILE A 169 -2.77 6.19 -16.24
N ILE A 170 -2.12 7.32 -16.00
CA ILE A 170 -1.84 8.35 -17.01
C ILE A 170 -0.35 8.36 -17.30
N LYS A 171 0.04 7.99 -18.52
CA LYS A 171 1.43 8.10 -18.97
C LYS A 171 1.75 9.57 -19.24
N THR A 172 2.87 10.05 -18.68
CA THR A 172 3.24 11.47 -18.76
C THR A 172 3.99 11.83 -20.03
N ASN A 173 4.37 10.82 -20.84
CA ASN A 173 5.27 10.96 -22.00
C ASN A 173 6.58 11.68 -21.68
N ILE A 174 7.05 11.51 -20.44
CA ILE A 174 8.35 11.94 -19.95
C ILE A 174 9.12 10.68 -19.57
N LYS A 175 10.43 10.71 -19.81
CA LYS A 175 11.34 9.68 -19.31
C LYS A 175 12.22 10.24 -18.20
N HIS A 176 12.66 9.35 -17.33
CA HIS A 176 13.61 9.66 -16.27
C HIS A 176 14.55 8.49 -16.07
N LYS A 177 15.77 8.79 -15.63
CA LYS A 177 16.78 7.78 -15.35
C LYS A 177 16.35 6.90 -14.17
N PHE A 178 16.42 5.59 -14.36
CA PHE A 178 16.16 4.62 -13.32
C PHE A 178 17.44 4.39 -12.49
N GLY A 179 17.70 5.28 -11.54
CA GLY A 179 18.93 5.30 -10.72
C GLY A 179 19.09 4.14 -9.72
N TYR A 180 18.37 3.03 -9.89
CA TYR A 180 18.56 1.80 -9.14
C TYR A 180 19.40 0.76 -9.90
N LEU A 181 19.70 1.03 -11.17
CA LEU A 181 20.60 0.21 -11.99
C LEU A 181 21.84 1.03 -12.39
N ASP A 182 22.98 0.36 -12.51
CA ASP A 182 24.26 1.00 -12.82
C ASP A 182 24.25 1.74 -14.16
N ASP A 183 23.51 1.24 -15.16
CA ASP A 183 23.34 1.86 -16.47
C ASP A 183 22.28 2.98 -16.49
N ALA A 184 21.51 3.11 -15.41
CA ALA A 184 20.49 4.13 -15.16
C ALA A 184 19.58 4.42 -16.37
N PRO A 185 18.87 3.41 -16.91
CA PRO A 185 18.15 3.52 -18.17
C PRO A 185 16.98 4.51 -18.05
N ASP A 186 16.68 5.21 -19.15
CA ASP A 186 15.54 6.13 -19.20
C ASP A 186 14.21 5.37 -19.32
N LYS A 187 13.44 5.34 -18.23
CA LYS A 187 12.13 4.71 -18.16
C LYS A 187 11.01 5.74 -18.30
N HIS A 188 9.89 5.33 -18.89
CA HIS A 188 8.67 6.15 -18.97
C HIS A 188 8.09 6.39 -17.58
N CYS A 189 7.64 7.61 -17.32
CA CYS A 189 6.95 7.99 -16.10
C CYS A 189 5.43 8.00 -16.28
N ALA A 190 4.72 7.82 -15.18
CA ALA A 190 3.27 7.80 -15.11
C ALA A 190 2.76 8.54 -13.86
N LEU A 191 1.47 8.83 -13.88
CA LEU A 191 0.67 9.21 -12.72
C LEU A 191 -0.30 8.07 -12.45
N ALA A 192 -0.29 7.52 -11.24
CA ALA A 192 -1.27 6.53 -10.80
C ALA A 192 -2.36 7.25 -9.98
N ILE A 193 -3.61 7.15 -10.42
CA ILE A 193 -4.76 7.73 -9.75
C ILE A 193 -5.34 6.63 -8.87
N ARG A 194 -5.27 6.80 -7.56
CA ARG A 194 -5.62 5.74 -6.60
C ARG A 194 -6.47 6.25 -5.46
N GLU A 195 -7.12 5.32 -4.77
CA GLU A 195 -7.82 5.61 -3.52
C GLU A 195 -6.87 6.18 -2.45
N VAL A 196 -7.44 6.87 -1.47
CA VAL A 196 -6.72 7.44 -0.33
C VAL A 196 -6.85 6.50 0.88
N SER A 197 -5.81 6.43 1.71
CA SER A 197 -5.83 5.59 2.92
C SER A 197 -5.18 6.26 4.12
N VAL A 198 -5.71 5.97 5.32
CA VAL A 198 -5.09 6.37 6.58
C VAL A 198 -4.24 5.20 7.01
N ARG A 199 -2.98 5.49 7.31
CA ARG A 199 -1.96 4.54 7.78
C ARG A 199 -1.67 4.73 9.26
N PRO A 200 -1.22 3.72 10.01
CA PRO A 200 -0.69 3.88 11.36
C PRO A 200 0.34 5.02 11.47
N ALA A 201 1.21 5.18 10.47
CA ALA A 201 2.20 6.26 10.41
C ALA A 201 1.59 7.68 10.56
N HIS A 202 0.33 7.92 10.19
CA HIS A 202 -0.29 9.25 10.37
C HIS A 202 -0.42 9.65 11.84
N PHE A 203 -0.34 8.71 12.77
CA PHE A 203 -0.39 8.97 14.20
C PHE A 203 1.00 8.87 14.87
N GLU A 204 2.04 8.66 14.09
CA GLU A 204 3.43 8.64 14.55
C GLU A 204 4.11 9.98 14.28
N ARG A 205 5.13 10.31 15.06
CA ARG A 205 6.00 11.47 14.81
C ARG A 205 6.97 11.18 13.66
N CYS A 206 7.35 12.21 12.91
CA CYS A 206 8.40 12.17 11.89
C CYS A 206 9.65 12.88 12.39
N THR A 207 10.27 12.34 13.46
CA THR A 207 11.38 13.00 14.16
C THR A 207 12.62 13.16 13.30
N PHE A 208 12.76 12.30 12.29
CA PHE A 208 13.89 12.25 11.37
C PHE A 208 13.58 12.86 9.99
N PHE A 209 12.62 13.77 9.93
CA PHE A 209 12.34 14.53 8.71
C PHE A 209 13.10 15.85 8.67
N TRP A 210 13.93 16.02 7.64
CA TRP A 210 14.64 17.27 7.34
C TRP A 210 14.05 17.94 6.09
N PRO A 211 13.02 18.80 6.22
CA PRO A 211 12.48 19.55 5.10
C PRO A 211 13.50 20.56 4.53
N GLU A 212 13.23 21.07 3.33
CA GLU A 212 13.85 22.32 2.87
C GLU A 212 13.53 23.46 3.86
N GLU A 213 14.42 24.46 3.96
CA GLU A 213 14.34 25.52 4.98
C GLU A 213 12.99 26.26 4.99
N SER A 214 12.43 26.52 3.80
CA SER A 214 11.11 27.15 3.60
C SER A 214 9.94 26.34 4.15
N TYR A 215 10.15 25.04 4.42
CA TYR A 215 9.18 24.09 4.96
C TYR A 215 9.57 23.57 6.35
N SER A 216 10.53 24.20 7.04
CA SER A 216 10.96 23.87 8.42
C SER A 216 9.81 23.72 9.42
N PHE A 217 8.76 24.53 9.25
CA PHE A 217 7.55 24.47 10.07
C PHE A 217 6.84 23.11 10.07
N LEU A 218 7.04 22.27 9.04
CA LEU A 218 6.46 20.92 8.97
C LEU A 218 7.08 19.99 10.02
N ARG A 219 8.39 20.09 10.23
CA ARG A 219 9.09 19.37 11.29
C ARG A 219 8.75 19.96 12.65
N ASP A 220 8.79 21.29 12.77
CA ASP A 220 8.66 21.97 14.06
C ASP A 220 7.25 21.82 14.65
N ASN A 221 6.21 21.70 13.82
CA ASN A 221 4.82 21.51 14.24
C ASN A 221 4.36 20.04 14.29
N ASP A 222 5.22 19.07 14.01
CA ASP A 222 4.84 17.65 13.90
C ASP A 222 4.19 17.09 15.18
N ALA A 223 4.59 17.58 16.36
CA ALA A 223 3.97 17.23 17.64
C ALA A 223 2.48 17.58 17.67
N ASN A 224 2.16 18.78 17.20
CA ASN A 224 0.80 19.29 17.18
C ASN A 224 -0.05 18.57 16.12
N ARG A 225 0.55 18.20 14.97
CA ARG A 225 -0.10 17.37 13.97
C ARG A 225 -0.53 16.03 14.57
N VAL A 226 0.39 15.30 15.22
CA VAL A 226 0.04 14.01 15.87
C VAL A 226 -1.04 14.19 16.92
N ARG A 227 -0.89 15.17 17.82
CA ARG A 227 -1.89 15.50 18.85
C ARG A 227 -3.30 15.71 18.28
N LYS A 228 -3.41 16.33 17.10
CA LYS A 228 -4.69 16.55 16.41
C LYS A 228 -5.17 15.34 15.61
N ALA A 229 -4.26 14.47 15.17
CA ALA A 229 -4.60 13.26 14.43
C ALA A 229 -5.16 12.17 15.34
N VAL A 230 -4.58 11.93 16.52
CA VAL A 230 -4.98 10.84 17.45
C VAL A 230 -6.48 10.70 17.67
N PRO A 231 -7.27 11.77 17.88
CA PRO A 231 -8.72 11.67 18.06
C PRO A 231 -9.50 11.06 16.88
N TYR A 232 -8.92 10.99 15.68
CA TYR A 232 -9.56 10.42 14.50
C TYR A 232 -9.45 8.88 14.44
N LEU A 233 -8.49 8.26 15.13
CA LEU A 233 -8.31 6.80 15.02
C LEU A 233 -9.56 6.01 15.42
N PRO A 234 -10.26 6.31 16.53
CA PRO A 234 -11.47 5.57 16.88
C PRO A 234 -12.60 5.72 15.86
N SER A 235 -12.83 6.93 15.32
CA SER A 235 -13.91 7.14 14.34
C SER A 235 -13.66 6.42 13.02
N LEU A 236 -12.40 6.28 12.61
CA LEU A 236 -12.00 5.53 11.42
C LEU A 236 -12.36 4.04 11.50
N LEU A 237 -12.27 3.44 12.68
CA LEU A 237 -12.44 1.98 12.87
C LEU A 237 -13.80 1.59 13.47
N LEU A 238 -14.41 2.49 14.24
CA LEU A 238 -15.65 2.24 14.98
C LEU A 238 -16.85 3.04 14.46
N GLY A 239 -16.62 3.94 13.49
CA GLY A 239 -17.59 4.92 13.00
C GLY A 239 -17.80 6.08 13.97
N ASP A 240 -18.76 6.97 13.67
CA ASP A 240 -19.07 8.18 14.45
C ASP A 240 -19.81 7.88 15.79
N LYS A 241 -19.31 6.92 16.56
CA LYS A 241 -19.82 6.61 17.89
C LYS A 241 -19.25 7.62 18.90
N LYS A 242 -20.13 8.39 19.55
CA LYS A 242 -19.74 9.25 20.68
C LYS A 242 -19.05 8.40 21.74
N ASN A 243 -17.86 8.81 22.19
CA ASN A 243 -17.02 8.14 23.19
C ASN A 243 -16.40 6.79 22.76
N ALA A 244 -16.14 6.58 21.46
CA ALA A 244 -15.41 5.41 20.98
C ALA A 244 -14.04 5.27 21.67
N SER A 245 -13.76 4.08 22.22
CA SER A 245 -12.51 3.77 22.93
C SER A 245 -11.36 3.59 21.95
N ILE A 246 -10.21 4.21 22.24
CA ILE A 246 -8.95 3.94 21.51
C ILE A 246 -8.57 2.47 21.64
N GLY A 247 -8.80 1.84 22.81
CA GLY A 247 -8.47 0.43 23.02
C GLY A 247 -9.27 -0.51 22.11
N ASP A 248 -10.55 -0.23 21.89
CA ASP A 248 -11.40 -1.01 20.98
C ASP A 248 -10.96 -0.82 19.53
N ALA A 249 -10.59 0.41 19.15
CA ALA A 249 -10.05 0.71 17.83
C ALA A 249 -8.73 -0.04 17.59
N LEU A 250 -7.85 -0.07 18.60
CA LEU A 250 -6.60 -0.83 18.55
C LEU A 250 -6.83 -2.35 18.42
N ASN A 251 -7.79 -2.91 19.16
CA ASN A 251 -8.16 -4.32 19.04
C ASN A 251 -8.60 -4.67 17.60
N ILE A 252 -9.45 -3.84 17.00
CA ILE A 252 -9.87 -4.01 15.60
C ILE A 252 -8.67 -3.91 14.67
N MET A 253 -7.83 -2.88 14.83
CA MET A 253 -6.66 -2.70 13.96
C MET A 253 -5.74 -3.92 14.04
N VAL A 254 -5.37 -4.38 15.25
CA VAL A 254 -4.49 -5.53 15.47
C VAL A 254 -5.07 -6.81 14.84
N ASP A 255 -6.35 -7.07 15.04
CA ASP A 255 -7.04 -8.22 14.41
C ASP A 255 -6.98 -8.15 12.87
N ARG A 256 -7.28 -6.99 12.29
CA ARG A 256 -7.25 -6.80 10.84
C ARG A 256 -5.85 -6.97 10.26
N LEU A 257 -4.84 -6.40 10.92
CA LEU A 257 -3.44 -6.55 10.53
C LEU A 257 -3.02 -8.02 10.53
N ALA A 258 -3.26 -8.72 11.65
CA ALA A 258 -2.92 -10.14 11.79
C ALA A 258 -3.58 -10.99 10.70
N CYS A 259 -4.89 -10.84 10.50
CA CYS A 259 -5.66 -11.60 9.53
C CYS A 259 -5.23 -11.32 8.07
N GLN A 260 -5.03 -10.04 7.72
CA GLN A 260 -4.55 -9.66 6.38
C GLN A 260 -3.17 -10.27 6.07
N ILE A 261 -2.23 -10.14 7.01
CA ILE A 261 -0.84 -10.56 6.82
C ILE A 261 -0.76 -12.09 6.76
N ALA A 262 -1.45 -12.79 7.67
CA ALA A 262 -1.59 -14.24 7.64
C ALA A 262 -2.09 -14.75 6.29
N ALA A 263 -3.18 -14.16 5.77
CA ALA A 263 -3.73 -14.52 4.48
C ALA A 263 -2.70 -14.37 3.36
N SER A 264 -1.96 -13.25 3.35
CA SER A 264 -0.97 -12.97 2.31
C SER A 264 0.21 -13.96 2.32
N ARG A 265 0.72 -14.34 3.51
CA ARG A 265 1.81 -15.31 3.67
C ARG A 265 1.38 -16.70 3.21
N VAL A 266 0.22 -17.17 3.67
CA VAL A 266 -0.31 -18.50 3.34
C VAL A 266 -0.63 -18.61 1.84
N LYS A 267 -1.30 -17.61 1.27
CA LYS A 267 -1.60 -17.54 -0.17
C LYS A 267 -0.35 -17.39 -1.04
N GLY A 268 0.78 -17.05 -0.43
CA GLY A 268 2.09 -16.96 -1.06
C GLY A 268 2.29 -15.69 -1.86
N ILE A 269 1.70 -14.57 -1.41
CA ILE A 269 1.93 -13.21 -1.93
C ILE A 269 2.26 -12.24 -0.79
N PRO A 270 3.30 -12.51 0.01
CA PRO A 270 3.69 -11.63 1.11
C PRO A 270 4.11 -10.26 0.56
N HIS A 271 3.74 -9.19 1.28
CA HIS A 271 3.96 -7.81 0.83
C HIS A 271 5.45 -7.44 0.72
N GLY A 272 6.29 -7.97 1.61
CA GLY A 272 7.74 -7.79 1.57
C GLY A 272 8.24 -6.41 2.03
N SER A 273 7.39 -5.54 2.59
CA SER A 273 7.82 -4.26 3.22
C SER A 273 6.69 -3.66 4.06
N LEU A 274 6.29 -4.35 5.14
CA LEU A 274 5.18 -3.93 6.01
C LEU A 274 5.65 -3.02 7.15
N THR A 275 5.96 -1.78 6.80
CA THR A 275 6.13 -0.70 7.79
C THR A 275 4.78 -0.10 8.16
N SER A 276 4.73 0.70 9.23
CA SER A 276 3.56 1.49 9.63
C SER A 276 3.03 2.44 8.54
N SER A 277 3.79 2.68 7.46
CA SER A 277 3.40 3.51 6.31
C SER A 277 2.86 2.72 5.10
N ASN A 278 3.04 1.41 5.04
CA ASN A 278 2.69 0.59 3.88
C ASN A 278 1.45 -0.30 4.12
N ILE A 279 0.71 0.00 5.18
CA ILE A 279 -0.56 -0.64 5.50
C ILE A 279 -1.56 0.42 6.01
N SER A 280 -2.83 0.26 5.66
CA SER A 280 -3.89 1.12 6.19
C SER A 280 -4.34 0.64 7.57
N VAL A 281 -4.82 1.57 8.40
CA VAL A 281 -5.42 1.23 9.70
C VAL A 281 -6.60 0.27 9.58
N ASP A 282 -7.25 0.22 8.41
CA ASP A 282 -8.35 -0.70 8.13
C ASP A 282 -7.91 -2.09 7.65
N GLY A 283 -6.60 -2.35 7.58
CA GLY A 283 -6.02 -3.63 7.14
C GLY A 283 -5.65 -3.69 5.66
N ARG A 284 -6.07 -2.72 4.82
CA ARG A 284 -5.73 -2.73 3.39
C ARG A 284 -4.25 -2.52 3.13
N PHE A 285 -3.67 -3.30 2.22
CA PHE A 285 -2.30 -3.11 1.74
C PHE A 285 -2.18 -1.95 0.76
N LEU A 286 -0.99 -1.35 0.69
CA LEU A 286 -0.62 -0.33 -0.28
C LEU A 286 0.89 -0.23 -0.47
N ASP A 287 1.33 0.40 -1.56
CA ASP A 287 2.73 0.57 -1.92
C ASP A 287 3.42 -0.77 -2.26
N PHE A 288 2.94 -1.36 -3.34
CA PHE A 288 3.25 -2.71 -3.85
C PHE A 288 4.62 -2.85 -4.54
N GLY A 289 5.63 -2.10 -4.10
CA GLY A 289 6.95 -2.12 -4.74
C GLY A 289 7.73 -3.42 -4.51
N THR A 290 7.47 -4.12 -3.40
CA THR A 290 8.23 -5.30 -2.93
C THR A 290 7.43 -6.59 -2.95
N ILE A 291 6.11 -6.51 -3.17
CA ILE A 291 5.24 -7.68 -3.17
C ILE A 291 5.56 -8.56 -4.36
N THR A 292 5.57 -9.87 -4.14
CA THR A 292 5.79 -10.87 -5.17
C THR A 292 5.21 -12.19 -4.70
N ALA A 293 4.80 -13.04 -5.65
CA ALA A 293 4.55 -14.42 -5.30
C ALA A 293 5.82 -15.13 -4.83
N VAL A 294 5.64 -16.09 -3.91
CA VAL A 294 6.68 -17.01 -3.44
C VAL A 294 6.27 -18.47 -3.76
N PRO A 295 7.22 -19.33 -4.14
CA PRO A 295 6.90 -20.63 -4.71
C PRO A 295 6.36 -21.65 -3.69
N ASP A 296 6.74 -21.50 -2.41
CA ASP A 296 6.42 -22.43 -1.33
C ASP A 296 6.48 -21.71 0.04
N PHE A 297 6.48 -22.46 1.14
CA PHE A 297 6.56 -21.95 2.52
C PHE A 297 7.99 -21.61 2.97
N GLY A 298 8.92 -21.36 2.03
CA GLY A 298 10.24 -20.85 2.35
C GLY A 298 10.25 -19.46 2.97
N ASN A 299 11.29 -19.17 3.76
CA ASN A 299 11.50 -17.85 4.36
C ASN A 299 12.24 -16.91 3.40
N TYR A 300 11.50 -16.32 2.46
CA TYR A 300 12.09 -15.50 1.40
C TYR A 300 12.36 -14.06 1.84
N VAL A 301 13.57 -13.56 1.60
CA VAL A 301 13.91 -12.14 1.77
C VAL A 301 13.44 -11.37 0.53
N LEU A 302 12.43 -10.51 0.69
CA LEU A 302 11.86 -9.75 -0.42
C LEU A 302 12.36 -8.31 -0.50
N ALA A 303 12.72 -7.73 0.65
CA ALA A 303 13.38 -6.44 0.73
C ALA A 303 14.39 -6.43 1.88
N ASN A 304 15.42 -5.60 1.74
CA ASN A 304 16.44 -5.47 2.77
C ASN A 304 15.88 -4.74 3.99
N GLY A 305 16.20 -5.24 5.18
CA GLY A 305 15.92 -4.57 6.45
C GLY A 305 14.50 -4.74 7.02
N VAL A 306 13.64 -5.56 6.40
CA VAL A 306 12.25 -5.78 6.85
C VAL A 306 11.95 -7.22 7.32
N GLY A 307 12.94 -8.11 7.27
CA GLY A 307 12.74 -9.54 7.48
C GLY A 307 12.40 -10.29 6.19
N ALA A 308 12.34 -11.61 6.31
CA ALA A 308 11.84 -12.55 5.35
C ALA A 308 10.39 -12.96 5.70
N VAL A 309 9.71 -13.68 4.79
CA VAL A 309 8.27 -13.98 4.88
C VAL A 309 7.78 -14.44 6.25
N TRP A 310 8.55 -15.24 6.98
CA TRP A 310 8.13 -15.82 8.26
C TRP A 310 8.69 -15.10 9.48
N ASP A 311 9.52 -14.07 9.29
CA ASP A 311 10.08 -13.26 10.37
C ASP A 311 9.81 -11.74 10.22
N ASP A 312 9.09 -11.31 9.17
CA ASP A 312 8.70 -9.90 9.00
C ASP A 312 7.72 -9.38 10.07
N HIS A 313 7.14 -10.27 10.89
CA HIS A 313 6.34 -9.92 12.06
C HIS A 313 7.16 -9.21 13.15
N GLU A 314 8.46 -9.48 13.27
CA GLU A 314 9.31 -8.86 14.30
C GLU A 314 9.38 -7.34 14.10
N LEU A 315 9.47 -6.89 12.84
CA LEU A 315 9.41 -5.47 12.51
C LEU A 315 8.04 -4.89 12.85
N ILE A 316 6.97 -5.65 12.60
CA ILE A 316 5.58 -5.23 12.85
C ILE A 316 5.31 -5.05 14.33
N GLU A 317 5.69 -6.01 15.15
CA GLU A 317 5.64 -5.92 16.61
C GLU A 317 6.39 -4.70 17.13
N SER A 318 7.60 -4.49 16.62
CA SER A 318 8.44 -3.35 16.98
C SER A 318 7.75 -2.03 16.67
N TRP A 319 7.18 -1.84 15.46
CA TRP A 319 6.49 -0.59 15.15
C TRP A 319 5.11 -0.49 15.81
N LEU A 320 4.43 -1.58 16.14
CA LEU A 320 3.15 -1.59 16.86
C LEU A 320 3.29 -1.05 18.29
N ILE A 321 4.26 -1.55 19.06
CA ILE A 321 4.55 -1.08 20.44
C ILE A 321 4.74 0.44 20.42
N ASN A 322 5.51 0.88 19.46
CA ASN A 322 5.94 2.22 19.20
C ASN A 322 4.79 3.16 18.77
N PHE A 323 3.96 2.70 17.86
CA PHE A 323 2.74 3.37 17.42
C PHE A 323 1.77 3.55 18.58
N ILE A 324 1.52 2.49 19.35
CA ILE A 324 0.59 2.51 20.50
C ILE A 324 1.14 3.40 21.62
N ASP A 325 2.44 3.38 21.90
CA ASP A 325 3.07 4.30 22.85
C ASP A 325 2.87 5.77 22.44
N THR A 326 3.01 6.07 21.15
CA THR A 326 2.74 7.41 20.62
C THR A 326 1.27 7.79 20.82
N LEU A 327 0.33 6.91 20.49
CA LEU A 327 -1.09 7.15 20.72
C LEU A 327 -1.41 7.36 22.21
N ASN A 328 -0.82 6.56 23.09
CA ASN A 328 -0.99 6.66 24.53
C ASN A 328 -0.48 8.01 25.05
N HIS A 329 0.66 8.50 24.55
CA HIS A 329 1.22 9.80 24.89
C HIS A 329 0.34 10.99 24.43
N TYR A 330 -0.18 10.95 23.19
CA TYR A 330 -0.94 12.05 22.60
C TYR A 330 -2.46 11.98 22.82
N SER A 331 -2.96 10.93 23.48
CA SER A 331 -4.35 10.80 23.93
C SER A 331 -4.50 11.23 25.39
N ARG A 332 -5.65 10.95 26.02
CA ARG A 332 -5.81 11.15 27.48
C ARG A 332 -4.97 10.18 28.33
N GLY A 333 -4.30 9.22 27.69
CA GLY A 333 -3.33 8.32 28.28
C GLY A 333 -3.90 7.38 29.35
N GLY A 334 -3.23 6.26 29.59
CA GLY A 334 -3.58 5.36 30.69
C GLY A 334 -3.04 3.94 30.55
N LEU A 335 -2.45 3.61 29.40
CA LEU A 335 -1.80 2.32 29.21
C LEU A 335 -0.40 2.33 29.83
N THR A 336 -0.09 1.28 30.58
CA THR A 336 1.26 0.95 31.02
C THR A 336 2.06 0.32 29.88
N LEU A 337 3.39 0.29 29.99
CA LEU A 337 4.24 -0.41 29.01
C LEU A 337 3.89 -1.90 28.86
N SER A 338 3.42 -2.55 29.93
CA SER A 338 2.94 -3.94 29.85
C SER A 338 1.71 -4.04 28.94
N GLN A 339 0.71 -3.19 29.17
CA GLN A 339 -0.52 -3.17 28.36
C GLN A 339 -0.24 -2.82 26.89
N ILE A 340 0.75 -1.98 26.61
CA ILE A 340 1.20 -1.70 25.23
C ILE A 340 1.79 -2.95 24.58
N ARG A 341 2.62 -3.71 25.32
CA ARG A 341 3.21 -4.96 24.83
C ARG A 341 2.16 -6.05 24.63
N ASP A 342 1.10 -6.07 25.44
CA ASP A 342 0.01 -7.04 25.30
C ASP A 342 -0.63 -6.98 23.90
N TYR A 343 -0.79 -5.79 23.30
CA TYR A 343 -1.26 -5.65 21.92
C TYR A 343 -0.31 -6.27 20.89
N SER A 344 1.01 -6.14 21.11
CA SER A 344 2.02 -6.75 20.24
C SER A 344 1.99 -8.27 20.35
N SER A 345 1.88 -8.80 21.57
CA SER A 345 1.75 -10.25 21.78
C SER A 345 0.44 -10.81 21.22
N GLU A 346 -0.65 -10.04 21.32
CA GLU A 346 -1.93 -10.39 20.74
C GLU A 346 -1.88 -10.41 19.20
N PHE A 347 -1.14 -9.48 18.58
CA PHE A 347 -0.87 -9.52 17.15
C PHE A 347 -0.19 -10.83 16.74
N SER A 348 0.89 -11.24 17.41
CA SER A 348 1.60 -12.49 17.09
C SER A 348 0.70 -13.71 17.25
N ARG A 349 -0.10 -13.73 18.34
CA ARG A 349 -1.05 -14.81 18.63
C ARG A 349 -2.12 -14.93 17.53
N LEU A 350 -2.72 -13.80 17.14
CA LEU A 350 -3.75 -13.76 16.10
C LEU A 350 -3.16 -14.10 14.72
N LEU A 351 -1.94 -13.64 14.44
CA LEU A 351 -1.25 -13.92 13.18
C LEU A 351 -1.06 -15.43 13.00
N ASP A 352 -0.53 -16.11 14.02
CA ASP A 352 -0.39 -17.57 14.02
C ASP A 352 -1.74 -18.27 13.83
N GLU A 353 -2.75 -17.87 14.60
CA GLU A 353 -4.10 -18.42 14.52
C GLU A 353 -4.71 -18.29 13.11
N TYR A 354 -4.60 -17.10 12.50
CA TYR A 354 -5.11 -16.85 11.16
C TYR A 354 -4.33 -17.61 10.09
N GLU A 355 -3.01 -17.75 10.21
CA GLU A 355 -2.22 -18.55 9.26
C GLU A 355 -2.69 -19.99 9.22
N ASN A 356 -2.95 -20.58 10.39
CA ASN A 356 -3.44 -21.96 10.49
C ASN A 356 -4.85 -22.11 9.87
N LYS A 357 -5.74 -21.14 10.09
CA LYS A 357 -7.08 -21.10 9.47
C LYS A 357 -7.01 -20.96 7.95
N PHE A 358 -6.18 -20.05 7.44
CA PHE A 358 -6.02 -19.89 6.00
C PHE A 358 -5.38 -21.13 5.37
N LEU A 359 -4.45 -21.80 6.06
CA LEU A 359 -3.86 -23.04 5.57
C LEU A 359 -4.93 -24.14 5.41
N LEU A 360 -5.81 -24.32 6.40
CA LEU A 360 -6.96 -25.23 6.29
C LEU A 360 -7.90 -24.85 5.15
N PHE A 361 -8.20 -23.56 5.01
CA PHE A 361 -9.03 -23.05 3.92
C PHE A 361 -8.43 -23.40 2.55
N GLU A 362 -7.13 -23.18 2.34
CA GLU A 362 -6.46 -23.56 1.09
C GLU A 362 -6.34 -25.08 0.90
N LEU A 363 -6.62 -25.89 1.92
CA LEU A 363 -6.74 -27.36 1.81
C LEU A 363 -8.20 -27.83 1.60
N GLY A 364 -9.13 -26.89 1.46
CA GLY A 364 -10.56 -27.18 1.31
C GLY A 364 -11.21 -27.69 2.59
N ILE A 365 -10.65 -27.37 3.76
CA ILE A 365 -11.12 -27.81 5.08
C ILE A 365 -11.83 -26.63 5.75
N GLU A 366 -13.16 -26.62 5.67
CA GLU A 366 -14.00 -25.57 6.27
C GLU A 366 -14.14 -25.69 7.79
N GLU A 367 -13.97 -26.90 8.33
CA GLU A 367 -14.11 -27.16 9.76
C GLU A 367 -12.83 -26.79 10.53
N HIS A 368 -12.89 -25.70 11.29
CA HIS A 368 -11.81 -25.26 12.17
C HIS A 368 -11.93 -25.86 13.59
N SER A 369 -12.09 -27.18 13.68
CA SER A 369 -12.08 -27.88 14.97
C SER A 369 -10.70 -27.77 15.63
N LYS A 370 -10.63 -27.90 16.96
CA LYS A 370 -9.35 -27.87 17.68
C LYS A 370 -8.36 -28.91 17.11
N SER A 371 -8.84 -30.11 16.77
CA SER A 371 -7.99 -31.14 16.16
C SER A 371 -7.44 -30.73 14.80
N ASN A 372 -8.22 -30.08 13.94
CA ASN A 372 -7.74 -29.63 12.62
C ASN A 372 -6.75 -28.48 12.76
N ILE A 373 -6.99 -27.54 13.69
CA ILE A 373 -6.06 -26.46 13.98
C ILE A 373 -4.73 -27.00 14.52
N ASP A 374 -4.75 -27.94 15.46
CA ASP A 374 -3.54 -28.56 16.00
C ASP A 374 -2.71 -29.25 14.88
N LYS A 375 -3.38 -29.92 13.94
CA LYS A 375 -2.73 -30.50 12.74
C LYS A 375 -2.20 -29.45 11.78
N ALA A 376 -2.93 -28.34 11.57
CA ALA A 376 -2.50 -27.25 10.70
C ALA A 376 -1.24 -26.56 11.24
N ILE A 377 -1.14 -26.40 12.57
CA ILE A 377 0.07 -25.90 13.24
C ILE A 377 1.27 -26.80 12.87
N LEU A 378 1.14 -28.11 13.07
CA LEU A 378 2.21 -29.07 12.76
C LEU A 378 2.58 -29.03 11.27
N LEU A 379 1.58 -29.01 10.39
CA LEU A 379 1.80 -28.91 8.95
C LEU A 379 2.56 -27.63 8.58
N LYS A 380 2.14 -26.49 9.13
CA LYS A 380 2.80 -25.20 8.88
C LYS A 380 4.28 -25.27 9.30
N GLU A 381 4.57 -25.82 10.46
CA GLU A 381 5.95 -25.97 10.95
C GLU A 381 6.78 -26.95 10.11
N HIS A 382 6.19 -28.02 9.56
CA HIS A 382 6.88 -28.92 8.63
C HIS A 382 7.21 -28.24 7.29
N LEU A 383 6.33 -27.35 6.82
CA LEU A 383 6.49 -26.68 5.52
C LEU A 383 7.39 -25.45 5.59
N LYS A 384 7.41 -24.76 6.73
CA LYS A 384 8.22 -23.57 6.96
C LYS A 384 9.71 -23.91 6.92
N SER A 385 10.48 -22.99 6.37
CA SER A 385 11.93 -23.03 6.48
C SER A 385 12.37 -21.89 7.39
N GLU A 386 13.26 -22.16 8.34
CA GLU A 386 13.87 -21.10 9.16
C GLU A 386 14.98 -20.35 8.39
N GLU A 387 15.55 -20.99 7.37
CA GLU A 387 16.64 -20.41 6.59
C GLU A 387 16.13 -19.32 5.64
N ARG A 388 16.64 -18.10 5.85
CA ARG A 388 16.41 -16.97 4.95
C ARG A 388 17.04 -17.22 3.59
N ARG A 389 16.23 -17.14 2.52
CA ARG A 389 16.66 -17.45 1.15
C ARG A 389 16.16 -16.48 0.10
N PHE A 390 16.79 -16.50 -1.07
CA PHE A 390 16.33 -15.77 -2.26
C PHE A 390 15.36 -16.61 -3.09
N ILE A 391 14.48 -15.96 -3.84
CA ILE A 391 13.58 -16.65 -4.77
C ILE A 391 14.42 -17.20 -5.93
N THR A 392 14.31 -18.51 -6.18
CA THR A 392 15.04 -19.19 -7.25
C THR A 392 14.11 -19.79 -8.30
N ARG A 393 13.43 -20.90 -7.96
CA ARG A 393 12.59 -21.66 -8.89
C ARG A 393 11.18 -21.85 -8.34
N PHE A 394 10.21 -21.72 -9.24
CA PHE A 394 8.83 -22.12 -8.99
C PHE A 394 8.60 -23.54 -9.49
N ASN A 395 8.14 -24.43 -8.61
CA ASN A 395 7.67 -25.76 -8.97
C ASN A 395 6.30 -26.01 -8.32
N ASP A 396 5.24 -25.50 -8.95
CA ASP A 396 3.87 -25.56 -8.44
C ASP A 396 3.40 -27.01 -8.25
N GLN A 397 3.80 -27.94 -9.13
CA GLN A 397 3.43 -29.35 -9.02
C GLN A 397 4.07 -30.01 -7.79
N GLU A 398 5.38 -29.82 -7.62
CA GLU A 398 6.12 -30.37 -6.47
C GLU A 398 5.60 -29.79 -5.16
N PHE A 399 5.39 -28.47 -5.10
CA PHE A 399 4.81 -27.81 -3.93
C PHE A 399 3.44 -28.41 -3.55
N ARG A 400 2.53 -28.57 -4.53
CA ARG A 400 1.20 -29.12 -4.31
C ARG A 400 1.22 -30.59 -3.89
N GLN A 401 2.13 -31.38 -4.45
CA GLN A 401 2.30 -32.78 -4.07
C GLN A 401 2.85 -32.90 -2.65
N ASN A 402 3.85 -32.09 -2.31
CA ASN A 402 4.47 -32.09 -0.98
C ASN A 402 3.46 -31.70 0.11
N ILE A 403 2.70 -30.62 -0.10
CA ILE A 403 1.73 -30.17 0.90
C ILE A 403 0.58 -31.16 1.09
N LEU A 404 0.12 -31.81 0.01
CA LEU A 404 -0.90 -32.85 0.10
C LEU A 404 -0.38 -34.05 0.91
N PHE A 405 0.82 -34.52 0.59
CA PHE A 405 1.44 -35.64 1.28
C PHE A 405 1.61 -35.38 2.78
N GLU A 406 2.18 -34.22 3.15
CA GLU A 406 2.36 -33.83 4.56
C GLU A 406 1.03 -33.66 5.29
N ALA A 407 0.01 -33.07 4.63
CA ALA A 407 -1.31 -32.89 5.23
C ALA A 407 -2.02 -34.23 5.49
N GLU A 408 -2.00 -35.15 4.52
CA GLU A 408 -2.58 -36.49 4.65
C GLU A 408 -1.84 -37.32 5.71
N ALA A 409 -0.51 -37.20 5.80
CA ALA A 409 0.30 -37.86 6.83
C ALA A 409 -0.08 -37.42 8.26
N LEU A 410 -0.52 -36.17 8.43
CA LEU A 410 -1.05 -35.63 9.69
C LEU A 410 -2.54 -35.96 9.89
N GLY A 411 -3.17 -36.67 8.95
CA GLY A 411 -4.57 -37.08 9.00
C GLY A 411 -5.55 -35.94 8.78
N LEU A 412 -5.19 -34.93 7.99
CA LEU A 412 -6.13 -33.92 7.49
C LEU A 412 -6.91 -34.49 6.30
N GLU A 413 -8.24 -34.30 6.30
CA GLU A 413 -9.10 -34.69 5.18
C GLU A 413 -9.08 -33.60 4.11
N VAL A 414 -8.04 -33.60 3.27
CA VAL A 414 -7.83 -32.59 2.23
C VAL A 414 -8.83 -32.79 1.09
N LYS A 415 -9.65 -31.77 0.81
CA LYS A 415 -10.61 -31.80 -0.32
C LYS A 415 -10.02 -31.22 -1.60
N SER A 416 -9.13 -30.25 -1.47
CA SER A 416 -8.49 -29.56 -2.60
C SER A 416 -7.24 -28.84 -2.16
N VAL A 417 -6.21 -28.74 -3.01
CA VAL A 417 -5.03 -27.91 -2.75
C VAL A 417 -5.14 -26.60 -3.52
N GLY A 418 -5.47 -25.51 -2.83
CA GLY A 418 -5.98 -24.24 -3.34
C GLY A 418 -4.99 -23.08 -3.30
N PHE A 419 -3.78 -23.19 -3.86
CA PHE A 419 -2.81 -22.08 -3.83
C PHE A 419 -2.62 -21.38 -5.20
N PRO A 420 -3.63 -20.69 -5.76
CA PRO A 420 -3.55 -20.15 -7.12
C PRO A 420 -2.50 -19.04 -7.29
N LEU A 421 -2.16 -18.33 -6.21
CA LEU A 421 -1.27 -17.18 -6.23
C LEU A 421 0.21 -17.54 -6.10
N ARG A 422 0.55 -18.81 -5.80
CA ARG A 422 1.94 -19.32 -5.74
C ARG A 422 2.55 -19.64 -7.12
N LYS A 423 1.95 -19.13 -8.20
CA LYS A 423 2.40 -19.38 -9.57
C LYS A 423 3.48 -18.39 -9.97
N ALA A 424 4.47 -18.87 -10.74
CA ALA A 424 5.58 -18.07 -11.27
C ALA A 424 5.11 -16.80 -12.00
N LYS A 425 3.93 -16.83 -12.64
CA LYS A 425 3.38 -15.66 -13.33
C LYS A 425 3.32 -14.44 -12.42
N TYR A 426 2.95 -14.61 -11.15
CA TYR A 426 2.84 -13.55 -10.15
C TYR A 426 4.18 -13.20 -9.47
N SER A 427 5.30 -13.71 -9.97
CA SER A 427 6.61 -13.30 -9.47
C SER A 427 7.00 -11.93 -10.04
N SER A 428 7.71 -11.12 -9.25
CA SER A 428 8.28 -9.85 -9.71
C SER A 428 9.16 -10.02 -10.95
N PHE A 429 9.87 -11.14 -11.07
CA PHE A 429 10.67 -11.49 -12.26
C PHE A 429 9.80 -11.62 -13.51
N THR A 430 8.74 -12.42 -13.46
CA THR A 430 7.87 -12.62 -14.63
C THR A 430 7.09 -11.35 -14.97
N MET A 431 6.64 -10.60 -13.98
CA MET A 431 6.00 -9.29 -14.19
C MET A 431 6.95 -8.30 -14.88
N LEU A 432 8.22 -8.24 -14.45
CA LEU A 432 9.24 -7.40 -15.07
C LEU A 432 9.44 -7.73 -16.56
N GLN A 433 9.46 -9.02 -16.92
CA GLN A 433 9.52 -9.44 -18.33
C GLN A 433 8.28 -8.99 -19.13
N GLY A 434 7.10 -9.02 -18.51
CA GLY A 434 5.88 -8.45 -19.10
C GLY A 434 6.03 -6.96 -19.41
N TYR A 435 6.60 -6.19 -18.47
CA TYR A 435 6.80 -4.75 -18.62
C TYR A 435 7.74 -4.41 -19.78
N LEU A 436 8.87 -5.11 -19.89
CA LEU A 436 9.87 -4.88 -20.94
C LEU A 436 9.30 -5.07 -22.36
N ASN A 437 8.28 -5.91 -22.51
CA ASN A 437 7.67 -6.22 -23.80
C ASN A 437 6.41 -5.39 -24.10
N THR A 438 6.06 -4.44 -23.25
CA THR A 438 4.82 -3.65 -23.36
C THR A 438 5.08 -2.29 -24.01
N LYS A 439 4.28 -1.93 -25.02
CA LYS A 439 4.38 -0.65 -25.76
C LYS A 439 3.93 0.59 -24.96
N TYR A 440 3.32 0.36 -23.80
CA TYR A 440 2.75 1.38 -22.91
C TYR A 440 1.71 2.29 -23.59
N ASP A 441 0.88 1.70 -24.45
CA ASP A 441 -0.37 2.27 -24.96
C ASP A 441 -1.57 1.65 -24.23
N TYR A 442 -2.76 2.24 -24.42
CA TYR A 442 -3.98 1.82 -23.71
C TYR A 442 -4.32 0.34 -23.88
N GLN A 443 -4.17 -0.20 -25.09
CA GLN A 443 -4.51 -1.58 -25.38
C GLN A 443 -3.50 -2.54 -24.74
N SER A 444 -2.21 -2.28 -24.93
CA SER A 444 -1.13 -3.13 -24.46
C SER A 444 -1.07 -3.19 -22.93
N VAL A 445 -1.23 -2.04 -22.25
CA VAL A 445 -1.25 -1.99 -20.77
C VAL A 445 -2.49 -2.69 -20.23
N SER A 446 -3.66 -2.45 -20.82
CA SER A 446 -4.90 -3.13 -20.40
C SER A 446 -4.82 -4.64 -20.58
N GLN A 447 -4.27 -5.12 -21.71
CA GLN A 447 -4.05 -6.55 -21.94
C GLN A 447 -3.09 -7.15 -20.91
N LEU A 448 -1.99 -6.46 -20.62
CA LEU A 448 -1.04 -6.93 -19.62
C LEU A 448 -1.70 -7.04 -18.24
N ILE A 449 -2.34 -5.97 -17.75
CA ILE A 449 -2.99 -5.99 -16.43
C ILE A 449 -4.05 -7.09 -16.38
N ASN A 450 -4.93 -7.18 -17.39
CA ASN A 450 -5.98 -8.19 -17.42
C ASN A 450 -5.45 -9.63 -17.43
N SER A 451 -4.26 -9.89 -18.00
CA SER A 451 -3.65 -11.23 -17.97
C SER A 451 -3.28 -11.72 -16.56
N TYR A 452 -3.18 -10.80 -15.59
CA TYR A 452 -2.96 -11.12 -14.19
C TYR A 452 -4.27 -11.25 -13.38
N LEU A 453 -5.31 -10.53 -13.78
CA LEU A 453 -6.60 -10.49 -13.09
C LEU A 453 -7.56 -11.62 -13.50
N SER A 454 -7.31 -12.20 -14.69
CA SER A 454 -8.05 -13.35 -15.24
C SER A 454 -7.80 -14.66 -14.51
#